data_AF-A0A6P1QYL3-F1
#
_entry.id   AF-A0A6P1QYL3-F1
#
_cell.length_a   1.000
_cell.length_b   1.000
_cell.length_c   1.000
_cell.angle_alpha   90.00
_cell.angle_beta   90.00
_cell.angle_gamma   90.00
#
_symmetry.space_group_name_H-M   'P 1'
#
loop_
_entity.id
_entity.type
_entity.pdbx_description
1 polymer ?
#
loop_
_entity_poly.entity_id
_entity_poly.type
_entity_poly.pdbx_seq_one_letter_code
_entity_poly.pdbx_strand_id
1 'polypeptide(L)'
;MGFHSGSLSGAPIKLQYQPEDIPDKSVWEFLHPIPNAGNLTCSFPNPGKYRVRFPPNIKYYLSMLVGENYYSKAIRIEQWGTAKWERFNISGAEKLEVTATDMPQFAKDADLANMFENCKSLVGNSTFPQWDTSNVRVMFKMFAGANSFNQPIGNWNTSNVNVMHYMFENATSFNQPIGNWDTSNVTDMRDMFRGATSFNQPIGNWNTSNVMDMRSMFREATSFNQPIGNWDTSKVKDIRNIFFGASSFNQNIGNWNIRSVTNYDPHIPSYDTKGMFEGSYLSAYNVDKILEGWSRYANVRDWPSNSRDLGLSNKHYCNDIAKSRMQSMGIIIAATKKCGLPGEMYLQEREGRNIFSGVKENGAYEWLEEYQDYSSVSGAPTILGEMQYASAEGVLVASKDRRGSGNTKVYSLVNEPYGSANIETLPKSKVINGTPHEIGTLVYNPDTGNFYEGTDKGWERIDN
;
A
#
# COMPACT_ATOMS: atom_id res chain seq x y z
N MET A 1 -34.71 -23.02 -53.83
CA MET A 1 -34.60 -21.69 -53.20
C MET A 1 -33.48 -21.76 -52.20
N GLY A 2 -32.29 -21.28 -52.59
CA GLY A 2 -31.11 -21.26 -51.75
C GLY A 2 -30.86 -19.85 -51.24
N PHE A 3 -30.54 -19.72 -49.96
CA PHE A 3 -29.85 -18.56 -49.43
C PHE A 3 -28.53 -19.00 -48.80
N HIS A 4 -27.49 -18.32 -49.23
CA HIS A 4 -26.10 -18.59 -48.92
C HIS A 4 -25.78 -18.58 -47.43
N SER A 5 -24.92 -19.52 -47.07
CA SER A 5 -23.97 -19.45 -45.97
C SER A 5 -23.16 -18.15 -46.06
N GLY A 6 -23.62 -17.11 -45.39
CA GLY A 6 -22.79 -15.96 -45.05
C GLY A 6 -21.86 -16.36 -43.90
N SER A 7 -20.55 -16.34 -44.15
CA SER A 7 -19.51 -16.52 -43.15
C SER A 7 -19.73 -15.56 -41.98
N LEU A 8 -20.19 -16.07 -40.86
CA LEU A 8 -20.22 -15.32 -39.61
C LEU A 8 -18.81 -15.39 -39.01
N SER A 9 -17.94 -14.48 -39.45
CA SER A 9 -16.62 -14.27 -38.86
C SER A 9 -16.78 -13.58 -37.50
N GLY A 10 -17.02 -14.38 -36.48
CA GLY A 10 -16.93 -13.99 -35.08
C GLY A 10 -16.68 -15.23 -34.25
N ALA A 11 -15.47 -15.37 -33.70
CA ALA A 11 -15.17 -16.50 -32.84
C ALA A 11 -16.08 -16.44 -31.59
N PRO A 12 -16.79 -17.51 -31.23
CA PRO A 12 -17.67 -17.57 -30.06
C PRO A 12 -16.86 -17.73 -28.76
N ILE A 13 -17.39 -17.36 -27.59
CA ILE A 13 -16.65 -17.52 -26.33
C ILE A 13 -16.66 -18.98 -25.91
N LYS A 14 -15.52 -19.48 -25.44
CA LYS A 14 -15.37 -20.86 -24.93
C LYS A 14 -15.26 -20.82 -23.42
N LEU A 15 -16.23 -21.44 -22.76
CA LEU A 15 -16.29 -21.60 -21.31
C LEU A 15 -16.27 -23.08 -20.97
N GLN A 16 -15.48 -23.48 -19.98
CA GLN A 16 -15.51 -24.85 -19.45
C GLN A 16 -16.21 -24.85 -18.09
N TYR A 17 -17.15 -25.79 -17.90
CA TYR A 17 -17.95 -25.97 -16.67
C TYR A 17 -17.77 -27.41 -16.16
N GLN A 18 -17.61 -27.59 -14.84
CA GLN A 18 -17.42 -28.91 -14.22
C GLN A 18 -18.15 -29.01 -12.88
N PRO A 19 -18.93 -30.08 -12.64
CA PRO A 19 -19.04 -30.69 -11.30
C PRO A 19 -18.07 -31.88 -11.14
N GLU A 20 -17.78 -32.23 -9.90
CA GLU A 20 -16.58 -32.93 -9.40
C GLU A 20 -16.14 -34.27 -10.02
N ASP A 21 -16.78 -34.82 -11.07
CA ASP A 21 -16.32 -36.03 -11.76
C ASP A 21 -16.49 -35.91 -13.28
N ILE A 22 -15.42 -36.16 -14.07
CA ILE A 22 -15.46 -36.16 -15.54
C ILE A 22 -15.19 -37.56 -16.10
N PRO A 23 -16.13 -38.16 -16.86
CA PRO A 23 -15.80 -39.00 -18.00
C PRO A 23 -15.69 -38.12 -19.25
N ASP A 24 -14.53 -38.17 -19.89
CA ASP A 24 -14.21 -37.42 -21.11
C ASP A 24 -15.29 -37.61 -22.20
N LYS A 25 -15.90 -36.51 -22.65
CA LYS A 25 -16.65 -36.44 -23.90
C LYS A 25 -16.33 -35.11 -24.60
N SER A 26 -15.39 -35.20 -25.53
CA SER A 26 -14.77 -34.16 -26.35
C SER A 26 -15.68 -33.41 -27.34
N VAL A 27 -16.97 -33.20 -27.03
CA VAL A 27 -17.92 -32.54 -27.95
C VAL A 27 -18.32 -31.17 -27.43
N TRP A 28 -18.13 -30.13 -28.26
CA TRP A 28 -18.61 -28.76 -28.00
C TRP A 28 -20.13 -28.69 -28.10
N GLU A 29 -20.80 -28.19 -27.06
CA GLU A 29 -22.23 -27.86 -27.15
C GLU A 29 -22.42 -26.37 -27.52
N PHE A 30 -23.17 -26.13 -28.60
CA PHE A 30 -23.58 -24.78 -29.00
C PHE A 30 -24.89 -24.42 -28.32
N LEU A 31 -24.82 -23.51 -27.36
CA LEU A 31 -26.02 -23.01 -26.70
C LEU A 31 -26.59 -21.85 -27.49
N HIS A 32 -27.86 -21.98 -27.85
CA HIS A 32 -28.68 -20.91 -28.39
C HIS A 32 -29.50 -20.34 -27.22
N PRO A 33 -29.26 -19.09 -26.83
CA PRO A 33 -29.99 -18.52 -25.71
C PRO A 33 -31.48 -18.47 -26.01
N ILE A 34 -32.30 -18.83 -25.02
CA ILE A 34 -33.75 -18.80 -25.15
C ILE A 34 -34.23 -17.39 -24.75
N PRO A 35 -34.99 -16.68 -25.60
CA PRO A 35 -35.53 -15.37 -25.25
C PRO A 35 -36.54 -15.49 -24.10
N ASN A 36 -36.34 -14.71 -23.04
CA ASN A 36 -37.33 -14.51 -22.00
C ASN A 36 -37.28 -13.08 -21.46
N ALA A 37 -38.37 -12.32 -21.60
CA ALA A 37 -38.51 -10.95 -21.08
C ALA A 37 -37.31 -10.01 -21.36
N GLY A 38 -36.75 -10.05 -22.58
CA GLY A 38 -35.59 -9.22 -22.97
C GLY A 38 -34.23 -9.75 -22.52
N ASN A 39 -34.21 -10.85 -21.74
CA ASN A 39 -33.01 -11.58 -21.38
C ASN A 39 -32.85 -12.84 -22.24
N LEU A 40 -31.61 -13.21 -22.47
CA LEU A 40 -31.21 -14.43 -23.18
C LEU A 40 -30.55 -15.35 -22.15
N THR A 41 -31.22 -16.45 -21.77
CA THR A 41 -30.69 -17.41 -20.79
C THR A 41 -30.20 -18.67 -21.48
N CYS A 42 -28.99 -19.10 -21.12
CA CYS A 42 -28.41 -20.39 -21.50
C CYS A 42 -28.23 -21.24 -20.23
N SER A 43 -28.67 -22.49 -20.27
CA SER A 43 -28.44 -23.46 -19.19
C SER A 43 -27.29 -24.39 -19.56
N PHE A 44 -26.44 -24.72 -18.58
CA PHE A 44 -25.32 -25.65 -18.70
C PHE A 44 -25.62 -26.91 -17.86
N PRO A 45 -26.56 -27.78 -18.32
CA PRO A 45 -27.11 -28.84 -17.48
C PRO A 45 -26.09 -29.93 -17.13
N ASN A 46 -25.05 -30.11 -17.95
CA ASN A 46 -24.02 -31.13 -17.77
C ASN A 46 -22.62 -30.51 -17.58
N PRO A 47 -21.67 -31.17 -16.90
CA PRO A 47 -20.24 -30.89 -17.08
C PRO A 47 -19.85 -30.89 -18.56
N GLY A 48 -19.00 -29.96 -18.99
CA GLY A 48 -18.51 -29.97 -20.36
C GLY A 48 -17.83 -28.68 -20.84
N LYS A 49 -17.38 -28.74 -22.09
CA LYS A 49 -16.88 -27.57 -22.83
C LYS A 49 -18.02 -26.95 -23.63
N TYR A 50 -18.27 -25.69 -23.37
CA TYR A 50 -19.37 -24.95 -23.97
C TYR A 50 -18.89 -23.81 -24.84
N ARG A 51 -19.63 -23.60 -25.91
CA ARG A 51 -19.41 -22.50 -26.83
C ARG A 51 -20.68 -21.68 -26.92
N VAL A 52 -20.61 -20.44 -26.44
CA VAL A 52 -21.75 -19.53 -26.47
C VAL A 52 -21.57 -18.57 -27.63
N ARG A 53 -22.57 -18.53 -28.52
CA ARG A 53 -22.58 -17.64 -29.67
C ARG A 53 -23.62 -16.55 -29.45
N PHE A 54 -23.20 -15.31 -29.67
CA PHE A 54 -24.08 -14.16 -29.61
C PHE A 54 -24.34 -13.58 -31.01
N PRO A 55 -25.53 -13.00 -31.29
CA PRO A 55 -25.84 -12.39 -32.58
C PRO A 55 -25.05 -11.10 -32.79
N PRO A 56 -24.28 -10.92 -33.88
CA PRO A 56 -23.31 -9.83 -34.03
C PRO A 56 -23.92 -8.41 -33.93
N ASN A 57 -23.07 -7.41 -33.68
CA ASN A 57 -23.41 -5.97 -33.61
C ASN A 57 -24.33 -5.55 -32.45
N ILE A 58 -24.35 -6.32 -31.36
CA ILE A 58 -25.09 -6.00 -30.14
C ILE A 58 -24.10 -5.97 -28.96
N LYS A 59 -24.40 -5.18 -27.93
CA LYS A 59 -23.68 -5.21 -26.65
C LYS A 59 -24.19 -6.38 -25.81
N TYR A 60 -23.32 -7.03 -25.06
CA TYR A 60 -23.74 -8.16 -24.22
C TYR A 60 -23.50 -7.95 -22.74
N TYR A 61 -24.47 -8.45 -21.99
CA TYR A 61 -24.38 -8.73 -20.56
C TYR A 61 -24.20 -10.23 -20.38
N LEU A 62 -23.05 -10.66 -19.87
CA LEU A 62 -22.90 -12.00 -19.33
C LEU A 62 -22.79 -11.91 -17.82
N SER A 63 -23.70 -12.60 -17.13
CA SER A 63 -23.56 -12.92 -15.70
C SER A 63 -23.77 -14.40 -15.53
N MET A 64 -22.74 -15.08 -15.04
CA MET A 64 -22.80 -16.51 -14.75
C MET A 64 -23.28 -16.72 -13.31
N LEU A 65 -24.60 -16.77 -13.12
CA LEU A 65 -25.24 -17.06 -11.83
C LEU A 65 -25.47 -18.57 -11.69
N VAL A 66 -25.24 -19.14 -10.49
CA VAL A 66 -25.49 -20.56 -10.19
C VAL A 66 -26.55 -20.68 -9.09
N GLY A 67 -27.83 -20.55 -9.45
CA GLY A 67 -28.93 -20.66 -8.47
C GLY A 67 -28.82 -19.63 -7.32
N GLU A 68 -29.37 -19.95 -6.15
CA GLU A 68 -29.32 -19.06 -4.97
C GLU A 68 -27.90 -18.82 -4.41
N ASN A 69 -26.88 -19.47 -4.98
CA ASN A 69 -25.47 -19.28 -4.61
C ASN A 69 -24.75 -18.47 -5.70
N TYR A 70 -24.25 -17.29 -5.36
CA TYR A 70 -23.58 -16.34 -6.27
C TYR A 70 -22.22 -16.82 -6.84
N TYR A 71 -21.90 -18.12 -6.78
CA TYR A 71 -20.60 -18.65 -7.18
C TYR A 71 -20.65 -19.38 -8.52
N SER A 72 -20.01 -18.81 -9.54
CA SER A 72 -19.84 -19.45 -10.83
C SER A 72 -19.05 -20.76 -10.72
N LYS A 73 -19.50 -21.81 -11.42
CA LYS A 73 -18.79 -23.10 -11.56
C LYS A 73 -17.92 -23.16 -12.82
N ALA A 74 -17.74 -22.02 -13.50
CA ALA A 74 -16.81 -21.95 -14.61
C ALA A 74 -15.39 -22.20 -14.11
N ILE A 75 -14.62 -22.99 -14.85
CA ILE A 75 -13.25 -23.35 -14.48
C ILE A 75 -12.24 -22.89 -15.51
N ARG A 76 -12.65 -22.59 -16.75
CA ARG A 76 -11.72 -22.13 -17.79
C ARG A 76 -12.37 -21.21 -18.82
N ILE A 77 -11.64 -20.16 -19.20
CA ILE A 77 -11.90 -19.34 -20.39
C ILE A 77 -10.81 -19.66 -21.42
N GLU A 78 -11.19 -20.31 -22.53
CA GLU A 78 -10.25 -20.69 -23.60
C GLU A 78 -10.20 -19.67 -24.75
N GLN A 79 -11.19 -18.79 -24.88
CA GLN A 79 -11.17 -17.63 -25.79
C GLN A 79 -12.26 -16.61 -25.43
N TRP A 80 -11.98 -15.32 -25.63
CA TRP A 80 -12.92 -14.20 -25.46
C TRP A 80 -13.81 -13.94 -26.67
N GLY A 81 -13.37 -14.36 -27.86
CA GLY A 81 -14.11 -14.19 -29.09
C GLY A 81 -14.23 -12.74 -29.55
N THR A 82 -15.24 -12.48 -30.38
CA THR A 82 -15.52 -11.14 -30.95
C THR A 82 -16.69 -10.43 -30.27
N ALA A 83 -17.12 -10.90 -29.11
CA ALA A 83 -18.21 -10.27 -28.38
C ALA A 83 -17.78 -8.92 -27.82
N LYS A 84 -18.64 -7.91 -27.94
CA LYS A 84 -18.44 -6.59 -27.34
C LYS A 84 -19.12 -6.54 -25.97
N TRP A 85 -18.32 -6.63 -24.93
CA TRP A 85 -18.77 -6.75 -23.55
C TRP A 85 -19.15 -5.41 -22.97
N GLU A 86 -20.42 -5.26 -22.63
CA GLU A 86 -20.88 -4.17 -21.76
C GLU A 86 -20.72 -4.58 -20.29
N ARG A 87 -21.01 -5.83 -19.96
CA ARG A 87 -20.66 -6.46 -18.69
C ARG A 87 -20.25 -7.91 -18.90
N PHE A 88 -19.23 -8.35 -18.18
CA PHE A 88 -18.84 -9.74 -18.09
C PHE A 88 -18.54 -10.04 -16.62
N ASN A 89 -19.29 -10.96 -16.04
CA ASN A 89 -19.15 -11.35 -14.64
C ASN A 89 -19.10 -12.87 -14.52
N ILE A 90 -17.99 -13.36 -13.96
CA ILE A 90 -17.76 -14.76 -13.63
C ILE A 90 -17.41 -14.94 -12.14
N SER A 91 -17.94 -14.06 -11.28
CA SER A 91 -17.72 -14.05 -9.83
C SER A 91 -17.87 -15.44 -9.22
N GLY A 92 -16.97 -15.76 -8.30
CA GLY A 92 -16.98 -17.01 -7.55
C GLY A 92 -16.47 -18.23 -8.30
N ALA A 93 -15.95 -18.07 -9.52
CA ALA A 93 -15.20 -19.11 -10.22
C ALA A 93 -13.85 -19.38 -9.54
N GLU A 94 -13.88 -20.03 -8.37
CA GLU A 94 -12.71 -20.14 -7.48
C GLU A 94 -11.52 -20.86 -8.14
N LYS A 95 -11.78 -21.76 -9.09
CA LYS A 95 -10.79 -22.56 -9.83
C LYS A 95 -10.53 -22.03 -11.25
N LEU A 96 -10.88 -20.77 -11.54
CA LEU A 96 -10.79 -20.20 -12.88
C LEU A 96 -9.36 -20.16 -13.42
N GLU A 97 -9.16 -20.75 -14.59
CA GLU A 97 -7.98 -20.61 -15.43
C GLU A 97 -8.32 -19.83 -16.71
N VAL A 98 -7.46 -18.91 -17.14
CA VAL A 98 -7.64 -18.17 -18.40
C VAL A 98 -6.54 -18.57 -19.37
N THR A 99 -6.83 -19.52 -20.27
CA THR A 99 -5.89 -19.98 -21.31
C THR A 99 -6.09 -19.24 -22.64
N ALA A 100 -7.07 -18.34 -22.70
CA ALA A 100 -7.36 -17.49 -23.85
C ALA A 100 -6.12 -16.72 -24.33
N THR A 101 -5.87 -16.78 -25.64
CA THR A 101 -4.78 -16.04 -26.31
C THR A 101 -5.28 -14.82 -27.06
N ASP A 102 -6.60 -14.69 -27.23
CA ASP A 102 -7.25 -13.47 -27.68
C ASP A 102 -7.56 -12.53 -26.49
N MET A 103 -8.07 -11.34 -26.79
CA MET A 103 -8.36 -10.30 -25.79
C MET A 103 -9.87 -9.98 -25.78
N PRO A 104 -10.46 -9.65 -24.62
CA PRO A 104 -11.83 -9.18 -24.56
C PRO A 104 -11.98 -7.84 -25.30
N GLN A 105 -13.11 -7.65 -25.96
CA GLN A 105 -13.49 -6.36 -26.53
C GLN A 105 -14.51 -5.69 -25.60
N PHE A 106 -14.16 -4.56 -25.01
CA PHE A 106 -15.08 -3.82 -24.14
C PHE A 106 -15.88 -2.79 -24.94
N ALA A 107 -17.20 -2.81 -24.76
CA ALA A 107 -18.09 -1.82 -25.35
C ALA A 107 -17.86 -0.45 -24.71
N LYS A 108 -18.31 0.61 -25.40
CA LYS A 108 -18.36 1.95 -24.80
C LYS A 108 -19.15 1.90 -23.49
N ASP A 109 -18.55 2.48 -22.45
CA ASP A 109 -19.05 2.55 -21.08
C ASP A 109 -19.12 1.18 -20.36
N ALA A 110 -18.21 0.27 -20.69
CA ALA A 110 -18.17 -1.08 -20.12
C ALA A 110 -18.01 -1.06 -18.59
N ASP A 111 -18.67 -2.02 -17.97
CA ASP A 111 -18.73 -2.22 -16.53
C ASP A 111 -18.15 -3.60 -16.19
N LEU A 112 -16.97 -3.59 -15.59
CA LEU A 112 -16.23 -4.77 -15.16
C LEU A 112 -16.48 -5.09 -13.68
N ALA A 113 -17.59 -4.60 -13.12
CA ALA A 113 -17.96 -4.86 -11.75
C ALA A 113 -17.98 -6.35 -11.43
N ASN A 114 -17.21 -6.72 -10.40
CA ASN A 114 -17.08 -8.07 -9.85
C ASN A 114 -16.58 -9.11 -10.87
N MET A 115 -16.03 -8.69 -12.02
CA MET A 115 -15.69 -9.58 -13.15
C MET A 115 -14.99 -10.87 -12.70
N PHE A 116 -14.01 -10.74 -11.80
CA PHE A 116 -13.25 -11.84 -11.20
C PHE A 116 -13.32 -11.86 -9.66
N GLU A 117 -14.38 -11.32 -9.07
CA GLU A 117 -14.59 -11.40 -7.62
C GLU A 117 -14.57 -12.88 -7.18
N ASN A 118 -13.85 -13.20 -6.11
CA ASN A 118 -13.67 -14.55 -5.56
C ASN A 118 -13.15 -15.60 -6.55
N CYS A 119 -12.49 -15.19 -7.64
CA CYS A 119 -11.75 -16.11 -8.52
C CYS A 119 -10.39 -16.44 -7.89
N LYS A 120 -10.39 -17.18 -6.77
CA LYS A 120 -9.23 -17.40 -5.89
C LYS A 120 -7.97 -17.92 -6.60
N SER A 121 -8.15 -18.80 -7.59
CA SER A 121 -7.06 -19.41 -8.38
C SER A 121 -6.68 -18.62 -9.65
N LEU A 122 -7.31 -17.46 -9.88
CA LEU A 122 -7.01 -16.65 -11.06
C LEU A 122 -5.59 -16.11 -11.00
N VAL A 123 -4.69 -16.72 -11.78
CA VAL A 123 -3.34 -16.19 -12.00
C VAL A 123 -3.34 -15.21 -13.18
N GLY A 124 -4.30 -15.30 -14.10
CA GLY A 124 -4.35 -14.56 -15.36
C GLY A 124 -3.46 -15.17 -16.45
N ASN A 125 -3.08 -14.39 -17.46
CA ASN A 125 -2.18 -14.81 -18.54
C ASN A 125 -1.48 -13.62 -19.21
N SER A 126 -0.63 -13.89 -20.21
CA SER A 126 0.17 -12.89 -20.92
C SER A 126 -0.64 -11.82 -21.69
N THR A 127 -1.94 -12.02 -21.90
CA THR A 127 -2.80 -11.04 -22.60
C THR A 127 -3.37 -9.96 -21.67
N PHE A 128 -3.45 -10.20 -20.35
CA PHE A 128 -4.04 -9.25 -19.39
C PHE A 128 -3.46 -7.82 -19.52
N PRO A 129 -2.12 -7.64 -19.64
CA PRO A 129 -1.53 -6.31 -19.79
C PRO A 129 -1.91 -5.59 -21.10
N GLN A 130 -2.43 -6.33 -22.08
CA GLN A 130 -2.71 -5.85 -23.44
C GLN A 130 -4.20 -5.50 -23.65
N TRP A 131 -5.05 -5.71 -22.64
CA TRP A 131 -6.48 -5.41 -22.75
C TRP A 131 -6.70 -3.91 -22.97
N ASP A 132 -7.52 -3.58 -23.97
CA ASP A 132 -7.94 -2.20 -24.22
C ASP A 132 -9.06 -1.81 -23.24
N THR A 133 -8.67 -1.22 -22.11
CA THR A 133 -9.61 -0.74 -21.08
C THR A 133 -10.08 0.70 -21.32
N SER A 134 -9.74 1.33 -22.45
CA SER A 134 -10.06 2.74 -22.71
C SER A 134 -11.56 3.05 -22.68
N ASN A 135 -12.41 2.05 -22.90
CA ASN A 135 -13.87 2.18 -22.88
C ASN A 135 -14.51 1.85 -21.52
N VAL A 136 -13.74 1.40 -20.52
CA VAL A 136 -14.25 0.95 -19.22
C VAL A 136 -14.58 2.15 -18.32
N ARG A 137 -15.69 2.05 -17.59
CA ARG A 137 -16.16 3.05 -16.60
C ARG A 137 -16.13 2.53 -15.17
N VAL A 138 -16.38 1.23 -14.97
CA VAL A 138 -16.54 0.62 -13.65
C VAL A 138 -15.58 -0.55 -13.49
N MET A 139 -14.82 -0.57 -12.40
CA MET A 139 -13.93 -1.65 -11.97
C MET A 139 -14.20 -2.08 -10.51
N PHE A 140 -15.39 -1.74 -9.99
CA PHE A 140 -15.85 -2.13 -8.66
C PHE A 140 -15.61 -3.62 -8.38
N LYS A 141 -14.91 -3.96 -7.30
CA LYS A 141 -14.67 -5.36 -6.88
C LYS A 141 -14.06 -6.29 -7.94
N MET A 142 -13.48 -5.77 -9.02
CA MET A 142 -13.09 -6.58 -10.17
C MET A 142 -12.22 -7.78 -9.79
N PHE A 143 -11.30 -7.61 -8.84
CA PHE A 143 -10.39 -8.65 -8.33
C PHE A 143 -10.55 -8.90 -6.83
N ALA A 144 -11.67 -8.50 -6.22
CA ALA A 144 -11.90 -8.73 -4.80
C ALA A 144 -11.87 -10.24 -4.50
N GLY A 145 -11.03 -10.71 -3.57
CA GLY A 145 -10.87 -12.12 -3.23
C GLY A 145 -10.14 -12.98 -4.29
N ALA A 146 -9.59 -12.37 -5.35
CA ALA A 146 -8.76 -13.07 -6.33
C ALA A 146 -7.34 -13.28 -5.77
N ASN A 147 -7.22 -14.18 -4.77
CA ASN A 147 -6.02 -14.31 -3.94
C ASN A 147 -4.71 -14.52 -4.71
N SER A 148 -4.76 -15.24 -5.85
CA SER A 148 -3.58 -15.57 -6.67
C SER A 148 -3.27 -14.56 -7.77
N PHE A 149 -4.10 -13.52 -7.94
CA PHE A 149 -3.97 -12.59 -9.05
C PHE A 149 -2.82 -11.60 -8.84
N ASN A 150 -1.90 -11.52 -9.81
CA ASN A 150 -0.74 -10.64 -9.78
C ASN A 150 -0.24 -10.25 -11.19
N GLN A 151 -1.13 -10.08 -12.18
CA GLN A 151 -0.73 -9.76 -13.55
C GLN A 151 -0.40 -8.26 -13.74
N PRO A 152 0.58 -7.90 -14.60
CA PRO A 152 1.03 -6.52 -14.75
C PRO A 152 0.03 -5.66 -15.54
N ILE A 153 -1.00 -5.18 -14.84
CA ILE A 153 -2.10 -4.34 -15.37
C ILE A 153 -1.80 -2.84 -15.30
N GLY A 154 -0.54 -2.46 -15.06
CA GLY A 154 -0.11 -1.06 -14.98
C GLY A 154 -0.33 -0.26 -16.27
N ASN A 155 -0.39 -0.93 -17.43
CA ASN A 155 -0.58 -0.31 -18.74
C ASN A 155 -2.06 -0.08 -19.10
N TRP A 156 -3.00 -0.46 -18.23
CA TRP A 156 -4.42 -0.22 -18.48
C TRP A 156 -4.73 1.28 -18.50
N ASN A 157 -5.57 1.69 -19.46
CA ASN A 157 -6.10 3.04 -19.50
C ASN A 157 -7.28 3.15 -18.51
N THR A 158 -7.09 3.89 -17.43
CA THR A 158 -8.11 4.14 -16.40
C THR A 158 -8.72 5.54 -16.45
N SER A 159 -8.37 6.37 -17.44
CA SER A 159 -8.80 7.78 -17.52
C SER A 159 -10.32 7.96 -17.52
N ASN A 160 -11.06 6.94 -17.93
CA ASN A 160 -12.51 6.94 -17.97
C ASN A 160 -13.17 6.28 -16.74
N VAL A 161 -12.41 5.61 -15.88
CA VAL A 161 -12.94 4.84 -14.75
C VAL A 161 -13.26 5.79 -13.59
N ASN A 162 -14.48 5.73 -13.09
CA ASN A 162 -14.95 6.55 -11.97
C ASN A 162 -15.38 5.73 -10.74
N VAL A 163 -15.46 4.40 -10.86
CA VAL A 163 -15.80 3.49 -9.76
C VAL A 163 -14.72 2.42 -9.60
N MET A 164 -13.92 2.49 -8.52
CA MET A 164 -12.80 1.57 -8.23
C MET A 164 -12.81 1.00 -6.80
N HIS A 165 -13.78 1.34 -5.97
CA HIS A 165 -13.83 0.84 -4.61
C HIS A 165 -13.89 -0.70 -4.55
N TYR A 166 -13.28 -1.28 -3.50
CA TYR A 166 -13.06 -2.72 -3.31
C TYR A 166 -12.28 -3.46 -4.42
N MET A 167 -11.68 -2.79 -5.42
CA MET A 167 -11.12 -3.45 -6.61
C MET A 167 -10.14 -4.61 -6.29
N PHE A 168 -9.31 -4.47 -5.27
CA PHE A 168 -8.32 -5.47 -4.83
C PHE A 168 -8.54 -5.92 -3.38
N GLU A 169 -9.76 -5.79 -2.84
CA GLU A 169 -10.06 -6.27 -1.49
C GLU A 169 -9.68 -7.76 -1.36
N ASN A 170 -8.84 -8.13 -0.41
CA ASN A 170 -8.33 -9.49 -0.17
C ASN A 170 -7.62 -10.15 -1.37
N ALA A 171 -7.16 -9.36 -2.36
CA ALA A 171 -6.26 -9.84 -3.41
C ALA A 171 -4.83 -9.99 -2.86
N THR A 172 -4.64 -10.96 -1.97
CA THR A 172 -3.47 -11.08 -1.08
C THR A 172 -2.12 -11.13 -1.80
N SER A 173 -2.05 -11.66 -3.02
CA SER A 173 -0.80 -11.73 -3.81
C SER A 173 -0.56 -10.52 -4.71
N PHE A 174 -1.51 -9.59 -4.83
CA PHE A 174 -1.42 -8.49 -5.77
C PHE A 174 -0.36 -7.47 -5.33
N ASN A 175 0.64 -7.22 -6.18
CA ASN A 175 1.73 -6.27 -5.93
C ASN A 175 2.31 -5.71 -7.25
N GLN A 176 1.45 -5.31 -8.18
CA GLN A 176 1.87 -4.81 -9.50
C GLN A 176 1.90 -3.29 -9.58
N PRO A 177 2.85 -2.70 -10.32
CA PRO A 177 2.97 -1.25 -10.42
C PRO A 177 1.76 -0.65 -11.14
N ILE A 178 0.96 0.12 -10.39
CA ILE A 178 -0.24 0.82 -10.86
C ILE A 178 -0.19 2.33 -10.60
N GLY A 179 1.01 2.85 -10.30
CA GLY A 179 1.24 4.28 -10.03
C GLY A 179 0.92 5.19 -11.22
N ASN A 180 0.87 4.64 -12.45
CA ASN A 180 0.57 5.37 -13.68
C ASN A 180 -0.93 5.45 -14.00
N TRP A 181 -1.79 4.83 -13.19
CA TRP A 181 -3.23 4.93 -13.40
C TRP A 181 -3.72 6.37 -13.20
N ASP A 182 -4.60 6.81 -14.10
CA ASP A 182 -5.35 8.05 -13.94
C ASP A 182 -6.53 7.80 -13.01
N THR A 183 -6.49 8.43 -11.83
CA THR A 183 -7.54 8.36 -10.80
C THR A 183 -8.33 9.65 -10.69
N SER A 184 -8.15 10.61 -11.61
CA SER A 184 -8.74 11.95 -11.52
C SER A 184 -10.27 11.96 -11.52
N ASN A 185 -10.90 10.92 -12.07
CA ASN A 185 -12.37 10.75 -12.09
C ASN A 185 -12.92 9.90 -10.95
N VAL A 186 -12.08 9.33 -10.09
CA VAL A 186 -12.50 8.45 -8.99
C VAL A 186 -12.97 9.27 -7.80
N THR A 187 -14.15 8.94 -7.29
CA THR A 187 -14.75 9.60 -6.12
C THR A 187 -14.83 8.72 -4.88
N ASP A 188 -14.74 7.40 -5.04
CA ASP A 188 -14.82 6.40 -3.97
C ASP A 188 -13.67 5.38 -4.10
N MET A 189 -12.79 5.36 -3.11
CA MET A 189 -11.63 4.45 -2.98
C MET A 189 -11.75 3.55 -1.76
N ARG A 190 -12.93 3.45 -1.12
CA ARG A 190 -13.09 2.63 0.08
C ARG A 190 -12.71 1.18 -0.18
N ASP A 191 -12.06 0.58 0.81
CA ASP A 191 -11.66 -0.83 0.85
C ASP A 191 -10.82 -1.31 -0.37
N MET A 192 -10.29 -0.39 -1.20
CA MET A 192 -9.65 -0.75 -2.48
C MET A 192 -8.51 -1.75 -2.35
N PHE A 193 -7.69 -1.65 -1.29
CA PHE A 193 -6.59 -2.56 -0.96
C PHE A 193 -6.77 -3.23 0.40
N ARG A 194 -8.00 -3.26 0.95
CA ARG A 194 -8.26 -3.91 2.24
C ARG A 194 -7.82 -5.37 2.17
N GLY A 195 -6.94 -5.81 3.05
CA GLY A 195 -6.42 -7.19 3.09
C GLY A 195 -5.53 -7.58 1.90
N ALA A 196 -5.12 -6.64 1.04
CA ALA A 196 -4.12 -6.87 0.00
C ALA A 196 -2.72 -6.92 0.61
N THR A 197 -2.43 -7.99 1.36
CA THR A 197 -1.28 -8.09 2.27
C THR A 197 0.09 -7.91 1.59
N SER A 198 0.23 -8.24 0.30
CA SER A 198 1.49 -8.06 -0.44
C SER A 198 1.65 -6.70 -1.11
N PHE A 199 0.60 -5.87 -1.16
CA PHE A 199 0.63 -4.63 -1.94
C PHE A 199 1.52 -3.57 -1.30
N ASN A 200 2.55 -3.13 -2.03
CA ASN A 200 3.47 -2.07 -1.58
C ASN A 200 4.06 -1.28 -2.76
N GLN A 201 3.20 -0.88 -3.72
CA GLN A 201 3.63 -0.18 -4.93
C GLN A 201 3.45 1.33 -4.83
N PRO A 202 4.34 2.14 -5.44
CA PRO A 202 4.27 3.59 -5.34
C PRO A 202 3.01 4.13 -6.03
N ILE A 203 2.12 4.71 -5.23
CA ILE A 203 0.85 5.34 -5.67
C ILE A 203 0.74 6.81 -5.19
N GLY A 204 1.85 7.40 -4.75
CA GLY A 204 1.89 8.79 -4.28
C GLY A 204 1.51 9.82 -5.35
N ASN A 205 1.61 9.45 -6.64
CA ASN A 205 1.30 10.32 -7.79
C ASN A 205 -0.18 10.28 -8.21
N TRP A 206 -1.02 9.47 -7.56
CA TRP A 206 -2.45 9.44 -7.87
C TRP A 206 -3.12 10.79 -7.59
N ASN A 207 -4.05 11.16 -8.47
CA ASN A 207 -4.88 12.34 -8.27
C ASN A 207 -6.07 11.97 -7.39
N THR A 208 -6.08 12.46 -6.15
CA THR A 208 -7.16 12.22 -5.17
C THR A 208 -8.09 13.42 -4.98
N SER A 209 -7.97 14.49 -5.78
CA SER A 209 -8.69 15.76 -5.55
C SER A 209 -10.22 15.66 -5.68
N ASN A 210 -10.73 14.54 -6.20
CA ASN A 210 -12.16 14.24 -6.32
C ASN A 210 -12.65 13.15 -5.37
N VAL A 211 -11.74 12.51 -4.60
CA VAL A 211 -12.08 11.42 -3.69
C VAL A 211 -12.84 11.96 -2.48
N MET A 212 -13.95 11.31 -2.15
CA MET A 212 -14.83 11.61 -1.03
C MET A 212 -14.81 10.52 0.04
N ASP A 213 -14.52 9.26 -0.32
CA ASP A 213 -14.49 8.14 0.62
C ASP A 213 -13.18 7.34 0.47
N MET A 214 -12.42 7.21 1.56
CA MET A 214 -11.19 6.42 1.66
C MET A 214 -11.28 5.40 2.81
N ARG A 215 -12.48 5.10 3.30
CA ARG A 215 -12.69 4.19 4.42
C ARG A 215 -12.01 2.85 4.17
N SER A 216 -11.26 2.36 5.16
CA SER A 216 -10.60 1.05 5.14
C SER A 216 -9.69 0.79 3.93
N MET A 217 -9.27 1.82 3.17
CA MET A 217 -8.56 1.62 1.89
C MET A 217 -7.33 0.71 2.00
N PHE A 218 -6.57 0.81 3.10
CA PHE A 218 -5.40 -0.02 3.40
C PHE A 218 -5.56 -0.86 4.67
N ARG A 219 -6.81 -1.08 5.12
CA ARG A 219 -7.07 -1.92 6.29
C ARG A 219 -6.45 -3.30 6.07
N GLU A 220 -5.61 -3.77 7.00
CA GLU A 220 -4.94 -5.07 6.95
C GLU A 220 -4.03 -5.27 5.71
N ALA A 221 -3.66 -4.19 5.00
CA ALA A 221 -2.64 -4.21 3.95
C ALA A 221 -1.23 -4.20 4.59
N THR A 222 -0.84 -5.35 5.15
CA THR A 222 0.30 -5.46 6.08
C THR A 222 1.64 -4.98 5.54
N SER A 223 1.88 -5.09 4.22
CA SER A 223 3.14 -4.64 3.59
C SER A 223 3.16 -3.18 3.14
N PHE A 224 2.01 -2.48 3.15
CA PHE A 224 1.91 -1.15 2.55
C PHE A 224 2.64 -0.09 3.36
N ASN A 225 3.63 0.57 2.74
CA ASN A 225 4.43 1.64 3.35
C ASN A 225 4.93 2.66 2.30
N GLN A 226 4.02 3.20 1.49
CA GLN A 226 4.38 4.10 0.39
C GLN A 226 4.05 5.57 0.70
N PRO A 227 4.88 6.53 0.24
CA PRO A 227 4.67 7.94 0.52
C PRO A 227 3.40 8.47 -0.15
N ILE A 228 2.36 8.71 0.65
CA ILE A 228 1.04 9.22 0.24
C ILE A 228 0.69 10.56 0.91
N GLY A 229 1.67 11.20 1.55
CA GLY A 229 1.48 12.48 2.25
C GLY A 229 1.08 13.64 1.33
N ASN A 230 1.32 13.52 0.02
CA ASN A 230 1.02 14.56 -0.98
C ASN A 230 -0.38 14.46 -1.59
N TRP A 231 -1.19 13.47 -1.19
CA TRP A 231 -2.57 13.35 -1.67
C TRP A 231 -3.41 14.56 -1.26
N ASP A 232 -4.22 15.05 -2.19
CA ASP A 232 -5.25 16.05 -1.91
C ASP A 232 -6.45 15.35 -1.26
N THR A 233 -6.62 15.53 0.05
CA THR A 233 -7.75 14.98 0.82
C THR A 233 -8.81 16.03 1.14
N SER A 234 -8.77 17.21 0.51
CA SER A 234 -9.63 18.34 0.87
C SER A 234 -11.14 18.08 0.73
N LYS A 235 -11.54 17.10 -0.09
CA LYS A 235 -12.93 16.65 -0.28
C LYS A 235 -13.30 15.39 0.50
N VAL A 236 -12.33 14.69 1.07
CA VAL A 236 -12.55 13.41 1.75
C VAL A 236 -13.44 13.63 2.97
N LYS A 237 -14.46 12.78 3.08
CA LYS A 237 -15.48 12.77 4.15
C LYS A 237 -15.26 11.64 5.15
N ASP A 238 -14.72 10.51 4.69
CA ASP A 238 -14.53 9.32 5.52
C ASP A 238 -13.12 8.73 5.36
N ILE A 239 -12.41 8.60 6.49
CA ILE A 239 -11.09 7.98 6.60
C ILE A 239 -11.07 6.88 7.68
N ARG A 240 -12.23 6.41 8.13
CA ARG A 240 -12.32 5.39 9.19
C ARG A 240 -11.53 4.14 8.79
N ASN A 241 -10.81 3.57 9.76
CA ASN A 241 -10.05 2.32 9.63
C ASN A 241 -9.00 2.27 8.49
N ILE A 242 -8.62 3.40 7.88
CA ILE A 242 -7.81 3.41 6.67
C ILE A 242 -6.48 2.64 6.80
N PHE A 243 -5.81 2.67 7.96
CA PHE A 243 -4.56 1.94 8.24
C PHE A 243 -4.69 0.93 9.40
N PHE A 244 -5.92 0.54 9.76
CA PHE A 244 -6.13 -0.46 10.81
C PHE A 244 -5.44 -1.78 10.41
N GLY A 245 -4.50 -2.27 11.22
CA GLY A 245 -3.74 -3.49 10.93
C GLY A 245 -2.74 -3.39 9.76
N ALA A 246 -2.48 -2.20 9.22
CA ALA A 246 -1.43 -1.97 8.21
C ALA A 246 -0.04 -1.97 8.89
N SER A 247 0.45 -3.14 9.26
CA SER A 247 1.57 -3.33 10.19
C SER A 247 2.89 -2.67 9.77
N SER A 248 3.12 -2.44 8.47
CA SER A 248 4.34 -1.78 7.98
C SER A 248 4.18 -0.27 7.77
N PHE A 249 2.98 0.28 7.95
CA PHE A 249 2.70 1.68 7.63
C PHE A 249 3.46 2.65 8.54
N ASN A 250 4.36 3.43 7.94
CA ASN A 250 5.24 4.38 8.60
C ASN A 250 5.44 5.68 7.79
N GLN A 251 4.35 6.32 7.38
CA GLN A 251 4.42 7.48 6.47
C GLN A 251 3.86 8.75 7.09
N ASN A 252 4.46 9.88 6.70
CA ASN A 252 3.98 11.20 7.10
C ASN A 252 2.74 11.56 6.25
N ILE A 253 1.59 11.62 6.90
CA ILE A 253 0.32 12.09 6.32
C ILE A 253 -0.21 13.35 7.03
N GLY A 254 0.65 14.08 7.74
CA GLY A 254 0.26 15.33 8.41
C GLY A 254 -0.24 16.41 7.46
N ASN A 255 0.18 16.36 6.19
CA ASN A 255 -0.28 17.30 5.16
C ASN A 255 -1.71 17.04 4.68
N TRP A 256 -2.32 15.91 5.02
CA TRP A 256 -3.72 15.63 4.68
C TRP A 256 -4.63 16.70 5.28
N ASN A 257 -5.45 17.30 4.43
CA ASN A 257 -6.49 18.22 4.83
C ASN A 257 -7.70 17.45 5.36
N ILE A 258 -7.91 17.49 6.67
CA ILE A 258 -9.01 16.80 7.34
C ILE A 258 -10.22 17.70 7.64
N ARG A 259 -10.28 18.93 7.12
CA ARG A 259 -11.39 19.88 7.40
C ARG A 259 -12.76 19.36 6.98
N SER A 260 -12.79 18.55 5.92
CA SER A 260 -13.99 17.97 5.33
C SER A 260 -14.42 16.66 5.97
N VAL A 261 -13.55 16.03 6.76
CA VAL A 261 -13.77 14.69 7.30
C VAL A 261 -14.83 14.75 8.39
N THR A 262 -15.88 13.95 8.22
CA THR A 262 -16.95 13.76 9.22
C THR A 262 -16.93 12.35 9.80
N ASN A 263 -16.34 11.37 9.12
CA ASN A 263 -16.37 9.95 9.51
C ASN A 263 -17.80 9.44 9.78
N TYR A 264 -18.79 10.06 9.11
CA TYR A 264 -20.20 9.75 9.25
C TYR A 264 -20.75 9.25 7.91
N ASP A 265 -21.31 8.04 7.94
CA ASP A 265 -22.06 7.46 6.83
C ASP A 265 -23.49 7.20 7.32
N PRO A 266 -24.50 7.91 6.80
CA PRO A 266 -25.89 7.71 7.21
C PRO A 266 -26.44 6.33 6.82
N HIS A 267 -25.77 5.60 5.92
CA HIS A 267 -26.20 4.29 5.43
C HIS A 267 -25.49 3.12 6.12
N ILE A 268 -24.41 3.36 6.88
CA ILE A 268 -23.67 2.32 7.62
C ILE A 268 -23.61 2.70 9.10
N PRO A 269 -24.40 2.04 9.96
CA PRO A 269 -24.36 2.29 11.40
C PRO A 269 -22.93 2.04 11.91
N SER A 270 -22.48 2.92 12.79
CA SER A 270 -21.06 3.11 13.13
C SER A 270 -20.43 1.99 14.00
N TYR A 271 -20.90 0.74 13.93
CA TYR A 271 -20.51 -0.30 14.89
C TYR A 271 -19.07 -0.83 14.75
N ASP A 272 -18.36 -0.58 13.64
CA ASP A 272 -16.99 -1.06 13.42
C ASP A 272 -15.99 0.08 13.15
N THR A 273 -15.92 1.06 14.06
CA THR A 273 -14.87 2.07 14.03
C THR A 273 -13.76 1.66 15.00
N LYS A 274 -12.68 1.14 14.44
CA LYS A 274 -11.44 0.86 15.17
C LYS A 274 -10.56 2.10 15.16
N GLY A 275 -9.52 2.11 16.00
CA GLY A 275 -8.52 3.15 15.90
C GLY A 275 -7.85 3.10 14.53
N MET A 276 -7.90 4.20 13.76
CA MET A 276 -7.45 4.17 12.36
C MET A 276 -5.98 3.75 12.16
N PHE A 277 -5.15 3.89 13.20
CA PHE A 277 -3.76 3.46 13.24
C PHE A 277 -3.52 2.27 14.18
N GLU A 278 -4.56 1.70 14.78
CA GLU A 278 -4.46 0.52 15.62
C GLU A 278 -3.88 -0.64 14.80
N GLY A 279 -2.80 -1.27 15.30
CA GLY A 279 -2.09 -2.33 14.58
C GLY A 279 -1.14 -1.87 13.46
N SER A 280 -0.99 -0.56 13.22
CA SER A 280 0.07 -0.02 12.33
C SER A 280 1.43 0.06 13.04
N TYR A 281 2.53 0.35 12.33
CA TYR A 281 3.85 0.59 12.94
C TYR A 281 3.97 2.00 13.53
N LEU A 282 3.83 3.04 12.70
CA LEU A 282 4.01 4.46 12.99
C LEU A 282 5.11 4.82 14.01
N SER A 283 6.23 5.34 13.51
CA SER A 283 7.28 5.95 14.33
C SER A 283 6.79 7.19 15.08
N ALA A 284 7.48 7.58 16.15
CA ALA A 284 7.18 8.81 16.89
C ALA A 284 7.21 10.06 15.99
N TYR A 285 8.14 10.09 15.03
CA TYR A 285 8.25 11.13 14.00
C TYR A 285 6.94 11.28 13.23
N ASN A 286 6.43 10.18 12.68
CA ASN A 286 5.22 10.23 11.87
C ASN A 286 3.97 10.51 12.72
N VAL A 287 3.90 10.01 13.96
CA VAL A 287 2.85 10.40 14.91
C VAL A 287 2.86 11.91 15.11
N ASP A 288 4.00 12.51 15.45
CA ASP A 288 4.08 13.95 15.67
C ASP A 288 3.72 14.77 14.43
N LYS A 289 4.19 14.38 13.24
CA LYS A 289 3.81 15.05 11.99
C LYS A 289 2.32 15.01 11.72
N ILE A 290 1.68 13.87 11.97
CA ILE A 290 0.23 13.72 11.86
C ILE A 290 -0.47 14.68 12.82
N LEU A 291 -0.09 14.68 14.11
CA LEU A 291 -0.68 15.56 15.12
C LEU A 291 -0.44 17.05 14.82
N GLU A 292 0.76 17.42 14.37
CA GLU A 292 1.14 18.79 14.00
C GLU A 292 0.32 19.33 12.84
N GLY A 293 0.12 18.51 11.81
CA GLY A 293 -0.67 18.87 10.65
C GLY A 293 -2.16 18.94 10.97
N TRP A 294 -2.68 17.91 11.64
CA TRP A 294 -4.10 17.76 11.89
C TRP A 294 -4.64 18.73 12.95
N SER A 295 -3.80 19.12 13.92
CA SER A 295 -4.16 20.12 14.94
C SER A 295 -4.44 21.53 14.39
N ARG A 296 -4.16 21.78 13.10
CA ARG A 296 -4.45 23.06 12.43
C ARG A 296 -5.90 23.18 11.93
N TYR A 297 -6.69 22.12 12.04
CA TYR A 297 -8.02 22.04 11.42
C TYR A 297 -9.13 21.94 12.47
N ALA A 298 -9.96 22.98 12.60
CA ALA A 298 -10.93 23.15 13.70
C ALA A 298 -12.11 22.14 13.74
N ASN A 299 -12.33 21.31 12.71
CA ASN A 299 -13.61 20.59 12.50
C ASN A 299 -13.66 19.14 13.04
N VAL A 300 -12.64 18.67 13.74
CA VAL A 300 -12.60 17.27 14.24
C VAL A 300 -13.69 16.98 15.29
N ARG A 301 -14.29 18.03 15.88
CA ARG A 301 -15.38 17.92 16.85
C ARG A 301 -16.66 17.26 16.29
N ASP A 302 -16.84 17.27 14.97
CA ASP A 302 -18.02 16.70 14.31
C ASP A 302 -17.91 15.18 14.11
N TRP A 303 -16.76 14.58 14.42
CA TRP A 303 -16.57 13.15 14.30
C TRP A 303 -17.45 12.40 15.32
N PRO A 304 -18.10 11.28 14.92
CA PRO A 304 -18.75 10.36 15.84
C PRO A 304 -17.81 9.94 16.97
N SER A 305 -18.32 9.80 18.19
CA SER A 305 -17.51 9.53 19.39
C SER A 305 -16.61 8.31 19.26
N ASN A 306 -17.10 7.28 18.59
CA ASN A 306 -16.39 6.03 18.33
C ASN A 306 -15.29 6.13 17.24
N SER A 307 -15.23 7.23 16.49
CA SER A 307 -14.17 7.52 15.51
C SER A 307 -13.11 8.48 16.05
N ARG A 308 -13.23 8.92 17.31
CA ARG A 308 -12.30 9.88 17.93
C ARG A 308 -11.05 9.25 18.50
N ASP A 309 -11.02 7.92 18.67
CA ASP A 309 -9.78 7.22 18.99
C ASP A 309 -8.98 6.94 17.71
N LEU A 310 -7.75 7.45 17.67
CA LEU A 310 -6.85 7.23 16.54
C LEU A 310 -6.16 5.85 16.59
N GLY A 311 -6.26 5.10 17.69
CA GLY A 311 -5.62 3.79 17.82
C GLY A 311 -4.14 3.84 18.15
N LEU A 312 -3.71 4.86 18.90
CA LEU A 312 -2.29 5.15 19.16
C LEU A 312 -1.77 4.59 20.50
N SER A 313 -2.48 3.67 21.17
CA SER A 313 -2.14 3.18 22.52
C SER A 313 -0.74 2.58 22.66
N ASN A 314 -0.26 1.85 21.65
CA ASN A 314 1.08 1.26 21.61
C ASN A 314 2.04 2.06 20.73
N LYS A 315 1.85 3.37 20.66
CA LYS A 315 2.66 4.30 19.87
C LYS A 315 3.33 5.33 20.74
N HIS A 316 4.35 5.93 20.17
CA HIS A 316 5.14 6.96 20.81
C HIS A 316 4.93 8.31 20.15
N TYR A 317 5.10 9.38 20.92
CA TYR A 317 5.03 10.75 20.44
C TYR A 317 6.01 11.61 21.24
N CYS A 318 6.30 12.81 20.74
CA CYS A 318 7.21 13.75 21.38
C CYS A 318 6.65 15.18 21.46
N ASN A 319 5.74 15.58 20.56
CA ASN A 319 5.16 16.92 20.54
C ASN A 319 3.92 17.03 21.44
N ASP A 320 4.12 17.40 22.72
CA ASP A 320 3.01 17.60 23.67
C ASP A 320 2.04 18.70 23.21
N ILE A 321 2.53 19.77 22.58
CA ILE A 321 1.68 20.88 22.12
C ILE A 321 0.68 20.38 21.06
N ALA A 322 1.15 19.63 20.06
CA ALA A 322 0.31 19.08 19.00
C ALA A 322 -0.69 18.06 19.57
N LYS A 323 -0.24 17.17 20.46
CA LYS A 323 -1.11 16.21 21.16
C LYS A 323 -2.19 16.92 21.96
N SER A 324 -1.84 17.91 22.80
CA SER A 324 -2.80 18.64 23.62
C SER A 324 -3.81 19.42 22.77
N ARG A 325 -3.39 20.00 21.64
CA ARG A 325 -4.32 20.64 20.70
C ARG A 325 -5.34 19.65 20.14
N MET A 326 -4.89 18.50 19.65
CA MET A 326 -5.79 17.46 19.15
C MET A 326 -6.75 16.95 20.25
N GLN A 327 -6.25 16.74 21.47
CA GLN A 327 -7.08 16.33 22.61
C GLN A 327 -8.12 17.40 22.98
N SER A 328 -7.79 18.69 22.90
CA SER A 328 -8.74 19.80 23.10
C SER A 328 -9.88 19.85 22.06
N MET A 329 -9.69 19.14 20.95
CA MET A 329 -10.69 18.97 19.89
C MET A 329 -11.52 17.70 20.07
N GLY A 330 -11.27 16.92 21.13
CA GLY A 330 -12.02 15.71 21.47
C GLY A 330 -11.42 14.42 20.92
N ILE A 331 -10.24 14.47 20.30
CA ILE A 331 -9.53 13.27 19.83
C ILE A 331 -8.86 12.55 21.00
N ILE A 332 -9.03 11.24 21.05
CA ILE A 332 -8.41 10.35 22.02
C ILE A 332 -7.05 9.94 21.46
N ILE A 333 -5.99 10.31 22.21
CA ILE A 333 -4.59 9.98 21.91
C ILE A 333 -4.01 9.25 23.10
N ALA A 334 -3.95 7.92 23.01
CA ALA A 334 -3.36 7.05 24.03
C ALA A 334 -1.85 6.79 23.83
N ALA A 335 -1.17 7.54 22.94
CA ALA A 335 0.26 7.42 22.72
C ALA A 335 1.07 7.79 23.98
N THR A 336 2.15 7.05 24.20
CA THR A 336 3.07 7.21 25.34
C THR A 336 4.25 8.11 24.94
N LYS A 337 4.55 9.13 25.74
CA LYS A 337 5.67 10.05 25.47
C LYS A 337 6.99 9.27 25.52
N LYS A 338 7.81 9.36 24.48
CA LYS A 338 9.12 8.68 24.40
C LYS A 338 10.31 9.63 24.32
N CYS A 339 10.12 10.84 23.80
CA CYS A 339 11.11 11.90 23.93
C CYS A 339 10.84 12.68 25.21
N GLY A 340 11.77 12.59 26.15
CA GLY A 340 11.84 13.28 27.42
C GLY A 340 12.28 14.74 27.33
N LEU A 341 12.87 15.18 28.44
CA LEU A 341 12.83 16.53 28.97
C LEU A 341 13.60 17.55 28.10
N PRO A 342 13.34 18.87 28.27
CA PRO A 342 14.13 19.90 27.60
C PRO A 342 15.63 19.64 27.78
N GLY A 343 16.38 19.57 26.66
CA GLY A 343 17.81 19.30 26.66
C GLY A 343 18.25 17.88 26.23
N GLU A 344 17.32 16.93 26.02
CA GLU A 344 17.67 15.56 25.57
C GLU A 344 17.47 15.35 24.05
N MET A 345 18.31 14.47 23.46
CA MET A 345 18.21 14.04 22.06
C MET A 345 17.78 12.56 21.96
N TYR A 346 16.99 12.24 20.95
CA TYR A 346 16.44 10.90 20.68
C TYR A 346 16.67 10.50 19.23
N LEU A 347 16.89 9.21 19.00
CA LEU A 347 16.96 8.61 17.68
C LEU A 347 15.55 8.23 17.20
N GLN A 348 15.20 8.62 15.99
CA GLN A 348 13.92 8.30 15.35
C GLN A 348 14.13 7.84 13.91
N GLU A 349 13.18 7.08 13.38
CA GLU A 349 13.22 6.62 11.99
C GLU A 349 12.37 7.53 11.10
N ARG A 350 12.96 8.04 10.01
CA ARG A 350 12.32 8.81 8.94
C ARG A 350 12.71 8.23 7.59
N GLU A 351 11.71 7.85 6.78
CA GLU A 351 11.94 7.38 5.40
C GLU A 351 12.97 6.23 5.31
N GLY A 352 13.00 5.34 6.32
CA GLY A 352 13.97 4.24 6.42
C GLY A 352 15.35 4.65 6.98
N ARG A 353 15.58 5.93 7.30
CA ARG A 353 16.83 6.44 7.88
C ARG A 353 16.69 6.78 9.35
N ASN A 354 17.76 6.61 10.12
CA ASN A 354 17.84 7.06 11.51
C ASN A 354 18.18 8.56 11.58
N ILE A 355 17.38 9.36 12.30
CA ILE A 355 17.55 10.80 12.52
C ILE A 355 17.59 11.11 14.02
N PHE A 356 18.34 12.14 14.42
CA PHE A 356 18.25 12.67 15.78
C PHE A 356 17.19 13.76 15.89
N SER A 357 16.52 13.80 17.03
CA SER A 357 15.50 14.79 17.35
C SER A 357 15.64 15.24 18.79
N GLY A 358 15.49 16.54 19.07
CA GLY A 358 15.64 17.07 20.42
C GLY A 358 14.60 18.13 20.76
N VAL A 359 14.40 18.35 22.05
CA VAL A 359 13.55 19.43 22.58
C VAL A 359 14.47 20.55 23.08
N LYS A 360 14.37 21.75 22.48
CA LYS A 360 15.05 22.96 22.95
C LYS A 360 14.60 23.31 24.37
N GLU A 361 15.40 24.08 25.11
CA GLU A 361 15.07 24.53 26.47
C GLU A 361 13.72 25.26 26.57
N ASN A 362 13.29 25.95 25.50
CA ASN A 362 12.01 26.64 25.42
C ASN A 362 10.81 25.71 25.07
N GLY A 363 11.02 24.40 25.04
CA GLY A 363 10.01 23.41 24.68
C GLY A 363 9.73 23.29 23.17
N ALA A 364 10.45 24.02 22.32
CA ALA A 364 10.35 23.86 20.88
C ALA A 364 11.05 22.58 20.44
N TYR A 365 10.34 21.73 19.71
CA TYR A 365 10.86 20.51 19.14
C TYR A 365 11.62 20.83 17.84
N GLU A 366 12.86 20.35 17.70
CA GLU A 366 13.66 20.55 16.48
C GLU A 366 14.22 19.21 15.97
N TRP A 367 14.14 19.03 14.66
CA TRP A 367 14.74 17.90 13.95
C TRP A 367 16.18 18.29 13.58
N LEU A 368 17.15 17.48 13.99
CA LEU A 368 18.53 17.63 13.54
C LEU A 368 18.66 16.84 12.24
N GLU A 369 18.30 17.46 11.12
CA GLU A 369 18.56 16.89 9.79
C GLU A 369 20.08 16.91 9.49
N GLU A 370 20.52 16.00 8.61
CA GLU A 370 21.91 15.81 8.16
C GLU A 370 22.74 17.11 8.11
N TYR A 371 23.93 17.06 8.74
CA TYR A 371 24.97 18.10 8.72
C TYR A 371 24.47 19.53 8.98
N GLN A 372 24.27 19.87 10.26
CA GLN A 372 24.47 21.25 10.70
C GLN A 372 25.52 21.28 11.81
N ASP A 373 26.52 22.15 11.63
CA ASP A 373 27.45 22.50 12.68
C ASP A 373 26.69 23.34 13.72
N TYR A 374 26.20 22.70 14.77
CA TYR A 374 25.45 23.36 15.84
C TYR A 374 26.34 24.19 16.78
N SER A 375 27.65 24.33 16.49
CA SER A 375 28.58 25.15 17.28
C SER A 375 28.20 26.64 17.35
N SER A 376 27.29 27.12 16.50
CA SER A 376 26.83 28.52 16.46
C SER A 376 25.38 28.74 16.92
N VAL A 377 24.63 27.71 17.33
CA VAL A 377 23.20 27.85 17.67
C VAL A 377 23.01 28.07 19.17
N SER A 378 22.64 29.30 19.55
CA SER A 378 22.28 29.65 20.93
C SER A 378 21.07 28.82 21.42
N GLY A 379 21.25 28.02 22.47
CA GLY A 379 20.19 27.18 23.07
C GLY A 379 20.08 25.76 22.52
N ALA A 380 21.14 25.23 21.89
CA ALA A 380 21.21 23.84 21.45
C ALA A 380 21.16 22.85 22.64
N PRO A 381 20.50 21.68 22.50
CA PRO A 381 20.39 20.69 23.57
C PRO A 381 21.75 20.16 24.02
N THR A 382 21.91 19.93 25.32
CA THR A 382 23.15 19.45 25.94
C THR A 382 23.17 17.92 25.93
N ILE A 383 24.12 17.30 25.23
CA ILE A 383 24.27 15.84 25.27
C ILE A 383 24.66 15.38 26.68
N LEU A 384 23.81 14.58 27.33
CA LEU A 384 24.13 13.85 28.55
C LEU A 384 24.68 12.45 28.20
N GLY A 385 25.98 12.38 27.88
CA GLY A 385 26.71 11.10 27.71
C GLY A 385 27.19 10.80 26.28
N GLU A 386 27.89 9.67 26.11
CA GLU A 386 28.21 9.11 24.79
C GLU A 386 27.04 8.20 24.35
N MET A 387 26.34 8.53 23.27
CA MET A 387 25.29 7.67 22.70
C MET A 387 25.84 6.97 21.46
N GLN A 388 25.81 5.63 21.46
CA GLN A 388 26.31 4.78 20.38
C GLN A 388 25.20 3.83 19.91
N TYR A 389 24.90 3.81 18.60
CA TYR A 389 24.12 2.74 17.98
C TYR A 389 24.69 2.38 16.61
N ALA A 390 24.78 1.07 16.34
CA ALA A 390 25.19 0.50 15.06
C ALA A 390 23.98 -0.20 14.42
N SER A 391 23.74 0.08 13.15
CA SER A 391 22.76 -0.59 12.30
C SER A 391 23.44 -1.20 11.07
N ALA A 392 22.71 -1.99 10.29
CA ALA A 392 23.22 -2.59 9.04
C ALA A 392 23.65 -1.56 7.97
N GLU A 393 23.24 -0.29 8.09
CA GLU A 393 23.51 0.78 7.12
C GLU A 393 24.44 1.88 7.65
N GLY A 394 24.96 1.75 8.88
CA GLY A 394 25.90 2.72 9.45
C GLY A 394 25.84 2.86 10.97
N VAL A 395 26.78 3.65 11.52
CA VAL A 395 26.91 3.96 12.95
C VAL A 395 26.65 5.46 13.16
N LEU A 396 25.74 5.79 14.07
CA LEU A 396 25.51 7.16 14.52
C LEU A 396 26.16 7.35 15.90
N VAL A 397 27.04 8.33 16.02
CA VAL A 397 27.75 8.65 17.26
C VAL A 397 27.52 10.14 17.59
N ALA A 398 26.93 10.39 18.75
CA ALA A 398 26.86 11.74 19.31
C ALA A 398 27.80 11.81 20.52
N SER A 399 28.76 12.74 20.52
CA SER A 399 29.72 12.90 21.61
C SER A 399 29.85 14.35 22.07
N LYS A 400 30.14 14.53 23.36
CA LYS A 400 30.43 15.83 23.97
C LYS A 400 31.91 16.16 23.76
N ASP A 401 32.23 17.35 23.26
CA ASP A 401 33.61 17.81 23.20
C ASP A 401 34.20 17.88 24.62
N ARG A 402 35.25 17.08 24.90
CA ARG A 402 35.96 17.07 26.20
C ARG A 402 36.82 18.31 26.42
N ARG A 403 36.92 19.25 25.46
CA ARG A 403 37.73 20.49 25.58
C ARG A 403 37.00 21.71 26.16
N GLY A 404 35.99 21.51 27.00
CA GLY A 404 35.46 22.58 27.86
C GLY A 404 34.72 23.73 27.17
N SER A 405 34.42 23.62 25.87
CA SER A 405 33.75 24.65 25.06
C SER A 405 32.22 24.63 25.14
N GLY A 406 31.61 23.58 25.70
CA GLY A 406 30.15 23.42 25.77
C GLY A 406 29.48 23.05 24.44
N ASN A 407 30.26 22.78 23.38
CA ASN A 407 29.71 22.51 22.05
C ASN A 407 29.37 21.03 21.83
N THR A 408 28.15 20.77 21.35
CA THR A 408 27.65 19.46 20.90
C THR A 408 28.06 19.22 19.45
N LYS A 409 28.73 18.08 19.17
CA LYS A 409 28.98 17.61 17.80
C LYS A 409 28.29 16.26 17.57
N VAL A 410 27.51 16.15 16.50
CA VAL A 410 26.82 14.92 16.09
C VAL A 410 27.52 14.41 14.82
N TYR A 411 28.01 13.18 14.84
CA TYR A 411 28.66 12.54 13.69
C TYR A 411 27.72 11.48 13.09
N SER A 412 27.52 11.56 11.77
CA SER A 412 26.85 10.53 10.98
C SER A 412 27.91 9.83 10.13
N LEU A 413 28.24 8.58 10.44
CA LEU A 413 29.05 7.75 9.56
C LEU A 413 28.09 7.06 8.59
N VAL A 414 27.83 7.72 7.46
CA VAL A 414 27.10 7.14 6.34
C VAL A 414 28.09 6.30 5.53
N ASN A 415 27.75 5.06 5.23
CA ASN A 415 28.48 4.26 4.25
C ASN A 415 28.16 4.83 2.86
N GLU A 416 29.04 5.64 2.28
CA GLU A 416 28.87 6.09 0.88
C GLU A 416 29.10 4.95 -0.11
N PRO A 417 28.52 4.97 -1.33
CA PRO A 417 28.53 3.84 -2.26
C PRO A 417 29.87 3.56 -2.95
N TYR A 418 30.97 4.16 -2.51
CA TYR A 418 32.30 3.96 -3.11
C TYR A 418 33.23 3.22 -2.15
N GLY A 419 33.38 1.92 -2.39
CA GLY A 419 34.42 1.09 -1.78
C GLY A 419 33.96 0.42 -0.49
N SER A 420 34.03 -0.90 -0.50
CA SER A 420 33.73 -1.79 0.62
C SER A 420 34.58 -1.48 1.87
N ALA A 421 34.08 -0.64 2.77
CA ALA A 421 34.57 -0.61 4.15
C ALA A 421 33.74 -1.60 4.99
N ASN A 422 34.27 -2.80 5.18
CA ASN A 422 33.72 -3.76 6.14
C ASN A 422 34.10 -3.32 7.56
N ILE A 423 33.11 -2.91 8.36
CA ILE A 423 33.30 -2.68 9.80
C ILE A 423 33.12 -4.02 10.52
N GLU A 424 34.22 -4.67 10.91
CA GLU A 424 34.17 -5.86 11.76
C GLU A 424 34.27 -5.50 13.25
N THR A 425 33.40 -6.09 14.07
CA THR A 425 33.53 -6.05 15.53
C THR A 425 34.40 -7.22 15.99
N LEU A 426 35.60 -6.94 16.49
CA LEU A 426 36.48 -7.99 17.02
C LEU A 426 35.95 -8.50 18.38
N PRO A 427 35.88 -9.82 18.61
CA PRO A 427 35.50 -10.36 19.91
C PRO A 427 36.56 -10.04 20.97
N LYS A 428 36.10 -9.89 22.22
CA LYS A 428 36.79 -9.43 23.45
C LYS A 428 38.17 -10.06 23.77
N SER A 429 38.68 -11.01 23.00
CA SER A 429 39.94 -11.72 23.27
C SER A 429 41.04 -11.55 22.21
N LYS A 430 40.82 -10.76 21.14
CA LYS A 430 41.88 -10.43 20.18
C LYS A 430 42.44 -9.03 20.42
N VAL A 431 43.61 -8.96 21.04
CA VAL A 431 44.52 -7.80 20.94
C VAL A 431 44.84 -7.62 19.45
N ILE A 432 44.83 -6.37 18.95
CA ILE A 432 45.14 -6.00 17.55
C ILE A 432 46.63 -6.31 17.27
N ASN A 433 46.97 -7.59 17.11
CA ASN A 433 48.32 -8.08 16.84
C ASN A 433 48.34 -8.84 15.51
N GLY A 434 47.85 -8.20 14.43
CA GLY A 434 47.88 -8.74 13.08
C GLY A 434 47.87 -7.63 12.04
N THR A 435 48.40 -7.91 10.85
CA THR A 435 48.41 -6.98 9.72
C THR A 435 46.97 -6.74 9.23
N PRO A 436 46.56 -5.50 8.93
CA PRO A 436 45.25 -5.23 8.33
C PRO A 436 45.04 -6.06 7.06
N HIS A 437 43.87 -6.66 6.91
CA HIS A 437 43.54 -7.45 5.71
C HIS A 437 43.37 -6.56 4.47
N GLU A 438 42.88 -5.32 4.65
CA GLU A 438 42.79 -4.29 3.62
C GLU A 438 43.15 -2.90 4.20
N ILE A 439 43.85 -2.09 3.42
CA ILE A 439 44.14 -0.69 3.76
C ILE A 439 42.83 0.11 3.72
N GLY A 440 42.61 0.97 4.72
CA GLY A 440 41.36 1.73 4.93
C GLY A 440 40.33 1.00 5.79
N THR A 441 40.64 -0.20 6.29
CA THR A 441 39.75 -0.90 7.23
C THR A 441 39.71 -0.15 8.56
N LEU A 442 38.52 0.13 9.09
CA LEU A 442 38.34 0.79 10.39
C LEU A 442 37.96 -0.23 11.47
N VAL A 443 38.67 -0.22 12.59
CA VAL A 443 38.44 -1.13 13.73
C VAL A 443 38.33 -0.33 15.03
N TYR A 444 37.31 -0.65 15.82
CA TYR A 444 37.12 -0.11 17.16
C TYR A 444 37.63 -1.09 18.23
N ASN A 445 38.45 -0.61 19.16
CA ASN A 445 38.92 -1.39 20.30
C ASN A 445 38.09 -1.04 21.56
N PRO A 446 37.17 -1.92 22.01
CA PRO A 446 36.29 -1.64 23.13
C PRO A 446 36.99 -1.56 24.49
N ASP A 447 38.18 -2.15 24.64
CA ASP A 447 38.94 -2.12 25.90
C ASP A 447 39.69 -0.78 26.07
N THR A 448 40.07 -0.14 24.96
CA THR A 448 40.80 1.14 24.98
C THR A 448 39.95 2.34 24.57
N GLY A 449 38.77 2.11 23.99
CA GLY A 449 37.88 3.16 23.49
C GLY A 449 38.38 3.88 22.24
N ASN A 450 39.45 3.39 21.59
CA ASN A 450 40.07 4.04 20.44
C ASN A 450 39.70 3.36 19.11
N PHE A 451 39.65 4.16 18.05
CA PHE A 451 39.54 3.69 16.66
C PHE A 451 40.92 3.53 16.04
N TYR A 452 41.04 2.58 15.12
CA TYR A 452 42.26 2.30 14.37
C TYR A 452 41.93 2.15 12.88
N GLU A 453 42.78 2.69 12.02
CA GLU A 453 42.72 2.49 10.57
C GLU A 453 43.84 1.53 10.14
N GLY A 454 43.51 0.61 9.25
CA GLY A 454 44.49 -0.23 8.59
C GLY A 454 45.26 0.59 7.56
N THR A 455 46.54 0.82 7.79
CA THR A 455 47.43 1.52 6.85
C THR A 455 48.42 0.54 6.23
N ASP A 456 49.21 1.02 5.26
CA ASP A 456 50.36 0.30 4.71
C ASP A 456 51.44 0.00 5.77
N LYS A 457 51.40 0.67 6.93
CA LYS A 457 52.32 0.46 8.07
C LYS A 457 51.72 -0.39 9.19
N GLY A 458 50.49 -0.86 9.03
CA GLY A 458 49.74 -1.58 10.07
C GLY A 458 48.61 -0.74 10.67
N TRP A 459 48.15 -1.09 11.86
CA TRP A 459 47.06 -0.37 12.52
C TRP A 459 47.55 0.95 13.12
N GLU A 460 47.06 2.06 12.61
CA GLU A 460 47.32 3.40 13.16
C GLU A 460 46.11 3.88 13.95
N ARG A 461 46.34 4.47 15.13
CA ARG A 461 45.27 4.98 15.99
C ARG A 461 44.72 6.28 15.40
N ILE A 462 43.40 6.40 15.35
CA ILE A 462 42.70 7.59 14.90
C ILE A 462 42.30 8.39 16.14
N ASP A 463 42.92 9.55 16.32
CA ASP A 463 42.78 10.40 17.51
C ASP A 463 41.69 11.48 17.40
N ASN A 464 41.01 11.58 16.26
CA ASN A 464 39.94 12.54 15.97
C ASN A 464 38.74 11.83 15.33
#